data_AF-A0A7Y3JG31-F1
#
_entry.id   AF-A0A7Y3JG31-F1
#
_cell.length_a   1.000
_cell.length_b   1.000
_cell.length_c   1.000
_cell.angle_alpha   90.00
_cell.angle_beta   90.00
_cell.angle_gamma   90.00
#
_symmetry.space_group_name_H-M   'P 1'
#
loop_
_entity.id
_entity.type
_entity.pdbx_description
1 polymer ?
#
loop_
_entity_poly.entity_id
_entity_poly.type
_entity_poly.pdbx_seq_one_letter_code
_entity_poly.pdbx_strand_id
1 'polypeptide(L)'
;ADLRDAEMIQFHPTGLGGVSAHQVPLLTEALRGDGALLVTSDDPGSADGLKPLAIPHPLGALGPRDLVARTVYERLKSGYPVWLDARQVLHLNDHFPTACSLARQNGFDPLTELLPVVPVAHYVMGGVRTDLAGRTSVSGLYAVGEAASTGVHGANRLASNSLLECLVFGRACAQAVLDEALRTPADLSPPLTAIPDKRPPNALSQDFRRRIQDVVFGAAGPIREASALEKGLAELTVLERQWTGAKQTASSSGKFQQDFAGFRSFLETENLFLVAQTVLTAALKNKASHGAHYRCDAVS
;
A
#
# COMPACT_ATOMS: atom_id res chain seq x y z
N ALA A 1 15.56 8.62 12.64
CA ALA A 1 14.28 9.09 13.21
C ALA A 1 13.43 7.90 13.57
N ASP A 2 12.57 8.04 14.57
CA ASP A 2 11.72 6.97 15.07
C ASP A 2 10.55 6.73 14.09
N LEU A 3 10.15 5.47 13.95
CA LEU A 3 8.94 5.08 13.22
C LEU A 3 7.82 4.74 14.21
N ARG A 4 6.58 5.00 13.82
CA ARG A 4 5.38 4.65 14.60
C ARG A 4 4.31 4.04 13.68
N ASP A 5 3.59 3.06 14.22
CA ASP A 5 2.41 2.43 13.62
C ASP A 5 2.62 1.90 12.18
N ALA A 6 3.82 1.40 11.87
CA ALA A 6 4.19 0.96 10.52
C ALA A 6 3.28 -0.16 9.97
N GLU A 7 2.61 -0.90 10.84
CA GLU A 7 1.63 -1.92 10.49
C GLU A 7 0.26 -1.37 10.09
N MET A 8 -0.01 -0.09 10.33
CA MET A 8 -1.29 0.56 10.05
C MET A 8 -1.37 0.97 8.58
N ILE A 9 -1.76 0.01 7.74
CA ILE A 9 -1.91 0.15 6.29
C ILE A 9 -3.38 -0.08 5.93
N GLN A 10 -4.02 0.92 5.34
CA GLN A 10 -5.39 0.82 4.84
C GLN A 10 -5.42 0.20 3.44
N PHE A 11 -6.38 -0.70 3.22
CA PHE A 11 -6.61 -1.32 1.92
C PHE A 11 -7.87 -0.76 1.26
N HIS A 12 -7.79 -0.54 -0.05
CA HIS A 12 -8.95 -0.22 -0.88
C HIS A 12 -9.56 -1.52 -1.41
N PRO A 13 -10.89 -1.73 -1.34
CA PRO A 13 -11.53 -3.01 -1.68
C PRO A 13 -11.62 -3.28 -3.19
N THR A 14 -11.62 -2.24 -4.02
CA THR A 14 -11.94 -2.33 -5.46
C THR A 14 -10.81 -1.83 -6.36
N GLY A 15 -9.64 -2.44 -6.27
CA GLY A 15 -8.63 -2.33 -7.34
C GLY A 15 -9.03 -3.19 -8.53
N LEU A 16 -8.87 -2.70 -9.76
CA LEU A 16 -9.22 -3.42 -10.97
C LEU A 16 -8.27 -4.62 -11.16
N GLY A 17 -8.79 -5.82 -10.99
CA GLY A 17 -8.06 -7.09 -11.13
C GLY A 17 -7.81 -7.46 -12.60
N GLY A 18 -7.01 -8.52 -12.82
CA GLY A 18 -6.74 -9.04 -14.17
C GLY A 18 -5.84 -8.15 -15.04
N VAL A 19 -5.30 -7.07 -14.48
CA VAL A 19 -4.43 -6.14 -15.19
C VAL A 19 -2.96 -6.48 -14.97
N SER A 20 -2.19 -6.51 -16.06
CA SER A 20 -0.72 -6.63 -16.01
C SER A 20 -0.09 -5.24 -15.91
N ALA A 21 -0.43 -4.50 -14.85
CA ALA A 21 0.03 -3.14 -14.61
C ALA A 21 0.97 -3.08 -13.39
N HIS A 22 1.99 -2.21 -13.47
CA HIS A 22 2.88 -1.92 -12.34
C HIS A 22 2.14 -1.27 -11.16
N GLN A 23 1.01 -0.62 -11.44
CA GLN A 23 0.10 -0.04 -10.45
C GLN A 23 -1.31 -0.53 -10.75
N VAL A 24 -1.98 -1.08 -9.75
CA VAL A 24 -3.36 -1.55 -9.88
C VAL A 24 -4.29 -0.32 -9.97
N PRO A 25 -5.05 -0.14 -11.07
CA PRO A 25 -6.01 0.94 -11.20
C PRO A 25 -7.09 0.84 -10.12
N LEU A 26 -7.47 1.97 -9.51
CA LEU A 26 -8.49 1.97 -8.47
C LEU A 26 -9.85 2.40 -9.03
N LEU A 27 -10.87 1.56 -8.82
CA LEU A 27 -12.26 1.90 -9.09
C LEU A 27 -12.78 2.68 -7.88
N THR A 28 -13.22 3.92 -8.09
CA THR A 28 -13.61 4.83 -7.01
C THR A 28 -14.71 4.26 -6.11
N GLU A 29 -14.59 4.48 -4.81
CA GLU A 29 -15.61 4.15 -3.82
C GLU A 29 -16.98 4.78 -4.14
N ALA A 30 -16.97 5.93 -4.82
CA ALA A 30 -18.20 6.60 -5.24
C ALA A 30 -19.08 5.74 -6.15
N LEU A 31 -18.51 4.78 -6.90
CA LEU A 31 -19.31 3.83 -7.69
C LEU A 31 -20.23 2.98 -6.82
N ARG A 32 -19.72 2.47 -5.68
CA ARG A 32 -20.55 1.73 -4.72
C ARG A 32 -21.63 2.63 -4.13
N GLY A 33 -21.26 3.87 -3.81
CA GLY A 33 -22.19 4.91 -3.34
C GLY A 33 -23.33 5.21 -4.31
N ASP A 34 -23.08 5.07 -5.61
CA ASP A 34 -24.05 5.31 -6.69
C ASP A 34 -24.77 4.04 -7.17
N GLY A 35 -24.67 2.94 -6.40
CA GLY A 35 -25.43 1.72 -6.62
C GLY A 35 -24.68 0.57 -7.29
N ALA A 36 -23.38 0.71 -7.58
CA ALA A 36 -22.58 -0.43 -8.04
C ALA A 36 -22.48 -1.50 -6.94
N LEU A 37 -22.66 -2.76 -7.32
CA LEU A 37 -22.71 -3.89 -6.39
C LEU A 37 -21.42 -4.70 -6.41
N LEU A 38 -20.97 -5.15 -5.25
CA LEU A 38 -20.00 -6.24 -5.19
C LEU A 38 -20.74 -7.57 -5.33
N VAL A 39 -20.37 -8.36 -6.33
CA VAL A 39 -21.00 -9.64 -6.65
C VAL A 39 -19.96 -10.76 -6.70
N THR A 40 -20.40 -11.97 -6.42
CA THR A 40 -19.58 -13.19 -6.46
C THR A 40 -20.39 -14.35 -7.06
N SER A 41 -19.71 -15.43 -7.42
CA SER A 41 -20.30 -16.72 -7.79
C SER A 41 -19.78 -17.80 -6.84
N ASP A 42 -20.57 -18.86 -6.64
CA ASP A 42 -20.12 -20.09 -5.96
C ASP A 42 -19.46 -21.09 -6.92
N ASP A 43 -19.37 -20.76 -8.21
CA ASP A 43 -18.60 -21.53 -9.19
C ASP A 43 -17.20 -20.91 -9.37
N PRO A 44 -16.12 -21.61 -8.99
CA PRO A 44 -14.75 -21.13 -9.17
C PRO A 44 -14.42 -20.89 -10.66
N GLY A 45 -14.50 -19.62 -11.08
CA GLY A 45 -14.12 -19.20 -12.43
C GLY A 45 -15.29 -18.91 -13.38
N SER A 46 -16.55 -19.05 -12.93
CA SER A 46 -17.72 -18.66 -13.72
C SER A 46 -18.43 -17.44 -13.13
N ALA A 47 -19.02 -16.63 -14.01
CA ALA A 47 -19.95 -15.56 -13.64
C ALA A 47 -21.41 -16.06 -13.61
N ASP A 48 -21.66 -17.37 -13.67
CA ASP A 48 -22.99 -17.93 -13.52
C ASP A 48 -23.48 -17.85 -12.07
N GLY A 49 -24.77 -17.64 -11.87
CA GLY A 49 -25.38 -17.61 -10.53
C GLY A 49 -24.90 -16.44 -9.65
N LEU A 50 -24.63 -15.27 -10.25
CA LEU A 50 -24.18 -14.09 -9.51
C LEU A 50 -25.11 -13.77 -8.35
N LYS A 51 -24.49 -13.49 -7.20
CA LYS A 51 -25.17 -13.00 -6.01
C LYS A 51 -24.40 -11.84 -5.40
N PRO A 52 -25.07 -10.94 -4.66
CA PRO A 52 -24.38 -9.93 -3.86
C PRO A 52 -23.37 -10.58 -2.91
N LEU A 53 -22.19 -9.98 -2.79
CA LEU A 53 -21.19 -10.38 -1.81
C LEU A 53 -21.73 -10.11 -0.40
N ALA A 54 -21.78 -11.15 0.42
CA ALA A 54 -22.27 -11.05 1.79
C ALA A 54 -21.24 -10.34 2.68
N ILE A 55 -21.43 -9.04 2.91
CA ILE A 55 -20.57 -8.24 3.78
C ILE A 55 -21.22 -8.17 5.17
N PRO A 56 -20.50 -8.52 6.26
CA PRO A 56 -21.05 -8.61 7.61
C PRO A 56 -21.22 -7.22 8.25
N HIS A 57 -22.04 -6.37 7.62
CA HIS A 57 -22.37 -5.02 8.08
C HIS A 57 -23.78 -4.64 7.61
N PRO A 58 -24.60 -3.91 8.42
CA PRO A 58 -25.95 -3.52 8.02
C PRO A 58 -26.02 -2.72 6.71
N LEU A 59 -24.98 -1.93 6.41
CA LEU A 59 -24.87 -1.18 5.15
C LEU A 59 -24.31 -2.01 3.97
N GLY A 60 -24.01 -3.29 4.16
CA GLY A 60 -23.44 -4.16 3.13
C GLY A 60 -22.17 -3.57 2.49
N ALA A 61 -22.18 -3.43 1.16
CA ALA A 61 -21.08 -2.85 0.38
C ALA A 61 -20.82 -1.36 0.62
N LEU A 62 -21.72 -0.67 1.33
CA LEU A 62 -21.52 0.71 1.81
C LEU A 62 -20.96 0.77 3.23
N GLY A 63 -20.63 -0.38 3.84
CA GLY A 63 -19.98 -0.44 5.14
C GLY A 63 -18.53 0.07 5.15
N PRO A 64 -17.88 0.02 6.32
CA PRO A 64 -16.49 0.44 6.48
C PRO A 64 -15.54 -0.22 5.49
N ARG A 65 -14.68 0.60 4.87
CA ARG A 65 -13.77 0.18 3.79
C ARG A 65 -12.91 -1.03 4.16
N ASP A 66 -12.39 -1.06 5.38
CA ASP A 66 -11.54 -2.15 5.88
C ASP A 66 -12.30 -3.47 5.97
N LEU A 67 -13.59 -3.44 6.31
CA LEU A 67 -14.43 -4.63 6.38
C LEU A 67 -14.73 -5.15 4.98
N VAL A 68 -15.12 -4.26 4.05
CA VAL A 68 -15.34 -4.61 2.64
C VAL A 68 -14.07 -5.23 2.05
N ALA A 69 -12.90 -4.61 2.28
CA ALA A 69 -11.63 -5.10 1.76
C ALA A 69 -11.27 -6.49 2.32
N ARG A 70 -11.55 -6.76 3.60
CA ARG A 70 -11.37 -8.09 4.21
C ARG A 70 -12.32 -9.13 3.62
N THR A 71 -13.61 -8.80 3.44
CA THR A 71 -14.57 -9.73 2.81
C THR A 71 -14.19 -10.07 1.38
N VAL A 72 -13.75 -9.08 0.59
CA VAL A 72 -13.23 -9.32 -0.78
C VAL A 72 -11.99 -10.20 -0.72
N TYR A 73 -11.03 -9.88 0.16
CA TYR A 73 -9.79 -10.65 0.32
C TYR A 73 -10.06 -12.11 0.68
N GLU A 74 -10.93 -12.36 1.65
CA GLU A 74 -11.28 -13.70 2.12
C GLU A 74 -11.94 -14.51 1.02
N ARG A 75 -12.90 -13.92 0.29
CA ARG A 75 -13.59 -14.59 -0.81
C ARG A 75 -12.62 -15.02 -1.93
N LEU A 76 -11.72 -14.11 -2.31
CA LEU A 76 -10.67 -14.40 -3.30
C LEU A 76 -9.69 -15.47 -2.81
N LYS A 77 -9.27 -15.41 -1.54
CA LYS A 77 -8.37 -16.40 -0.93
C LYS A 77 -8.99 -17.80 -0.88
N SER A 78 -10.32 -17.89 -0.76
CA SER A 78 -11.08 -19.14 -0.88
C SER A 78 -11.28 -19.63 -2.32
N GLY A 79 -10.71 -18.94 -3.32
CA GLY A 79 -10.77 -19.35 -4.74
C GLY A 79 -12.01 -18.88 -5.49
N TYR A 80 -12.83 -18.00 -4.89
CA TYR A 80 -14.04 -17.49 -5.53
C TYR A 80 -13.83 -16.06 -6.04
N PRO A 81 -14.23 -15.78 -7.28
CA PRO A 81 -14.09 -14.45 -7.85
C PRO A 81 -15.01 -13.43 -7.20
N VAL A 82 -14.58 -12.17 -7.22
CA VAL A 82 -15.39 -11.02 -6.84
C VAL A 82 -15.31 -9.98 -7.95
N TRP A 83 -16.46 -9.41 -8.29
CA TRP A 83 -16.57 -8.34 -9.28
C TRP A 83 -17.31 -7.13 -8.71
N LEU A 84 -17.02 -5.97 -9.29
CA LEU A 84 -17.87 -4.79 -9.21
C LEU A 84 -18.82 -4.78 -10.42
N ASP A 85 -20.11 -4.84 -10.16
CA ASP A 85 -21.17 -4.68 -11.16
C ASP A 85 -21.67 -3.22 -11.14
N ALA A 86 -21.21 -2.43 -12.11
CA ALA A 86 -21.61 -1.04 -12.27
C ALA A 86 -22.71 -0.84 -13.33
N ARG A 87 -23.24 -1.92 -13.92
CA ARG A 87 -24.14 -1.84 -15.09
C ARG A 87 -25.49 -1.22 -14.78
N GLN A 88 -25.89 -1.20 -13.51
CA GLN A 88 -27.12 -0.58 -13.01
C GLN A 88 -26.94 0.89 -12.60
N VAL A 89 -25.71 1.41 -12.62
CA VAL A 89 -25.44 2.82 -12.30
C VAL A 89 -25.93 3.68 -13.46
N LEU A 90 -26.92 4.54 -13.17
CA LEU A 90 -27.49 5.44 -14.17
C LEU A 90 -26.46 6.49 -14.60
N HIS A 91 -26.41 6.78 -15.89
CA HIS A 91 -25.47 7.78 -16.44
C HIS A 91 -24.00 7.53 -16.05
N LEU A 92 -23.60 6.27 -15.87
CA LEU A 92 -22.27 5.87 -15.39
C LEU A 92 -21.12 6.59 -16.13
N ASN A 93 -21.22 6.70 -17.45
CA ASN A 93 -20.18 7.32 -18.28
C ASN A 93 -20.10 8.85 -18.08
N ASP A 94 -21.21 9.50 -17.72
CA ASP A 94 -21.29 10.95 -17.50
C ASP A 94 -20.87 11.30 -16.06
N HIS A 95 -21.29 10.51 -15.07
CA HIS A 95 -20.97 10.70 -13.66
C HIS A 95 -19.55 10.26 -13.30
N PHE A 96 -19.05 9.18 -13.92
CA PHE A 96 -17.75 8.58 -13.63
C PHE A 96 -16.88 8.40 -14.88
N PRO A 97 -16.64 9.46 -15.69
CA PRO A 97 -15.89 9.35 -16.95
C PRO A 97 -14.46 8.84 -16.73
N THR A 98 -13.82 9.24 -15.62
CA THR A 98 -12.48 8.78 -15.26
C THR A 98 -12.46 7.28 -14.94
N ALA A 99 -13.42 6.78 -14.16
CA ALA A 99 -13.49 5.35 -13.84
C ALA A 99 -13.81 4.52 -15.10
N CYS A 100 -14.69 5.04 -15.97
CA CYS A 100 -15.01 4.37 -17.22
C CYS A 100 -13.83 4.31 -18.18
N SER A 101 -13.12 5.42 -18.34
CA SER A 101 -11.91 5.47 -19.16
C SER A 101 -10.84 4.52 -18.61
N LEU A 102 -10.66 4.49 -17.29
CA LEU A 102 -9.70 3.62 -16.62
C LEU A 102 -10.00 2.13 -16.87
N ALA A 103 -11.26 1.71 -16.75
CA ALA A 103 -11.69 0.35 -17.06
C ALA A 103 -11.42 0.00 -18.54
N ARG A 104 -11.81 0.87 -19.47
CA ARG A 104 -11.64 0.64 -20.91
C ARG A 104 -10.18 0.57 -21.34
N GLN A 105 -9.32 1.41 -20.76
CA GLN A 105 -7.87 1.35 -20.97
C GLN A 105 -7.26 0.01 -20.54
N ASN A 106 -7.91 -0.70 -19.63
CA ASN A 106 -7.51 -2.01 -19.13
C ASN A 106 -8.30 -3.17 -19.75
N GLY A 107 -9.06 -2.90 -20.82
CA GLY A 107 -9.75 -3.94 -21.59
C GLY A 107 -11.13 -4.32 -21.09
N PHE A 108 -11.75 -3.52 -20.23
CA PHE A 108 -13.11 -3.76 -19.72
C PHE A 108 -14.07 -2.61 -20.09
N ASP A 109 -15.26 -2.93 -20.60
CA ASP A 109 -16.35 -1.97 -20.75
C ASP A 109 -17.30 -2.04 -19.54
N PRO A 110 -17.24 -1.06 -18.61
CA PRO A 110 -18.00 -1.11 -17.35
C PRO A 110 -19.51 -0.94 -17.54
N LEU A 111 -19.96 -0.59 -18.74
CA LEU A 111 -21.39 -0.50 -19.09
C LEU A 111 -21.99 -1.88 -19.40
N THR A 112 -21.18 -2.83 -19.82
CA THR A 112 -21.64 -4.14 -20.31
C THR A 112 -21.04 -5.31 -19.55
N GLU A 113 -19.88 -5.12 -18.91
CA GLU A 113 -19.09 -6.16 -18.28
C GLU A 113 -19.00 -6.01 -16.76
N LEU A 114 -18.76 -7.15 -16.08
CA LEU A 114 -18.38 -7.17 -14.68
C LEU A 114 -16.89 -6.83 -14.55
N LEU A 115 -16.55 -5.94 -13.62
CA LEU A 115 -15.16 -5.55 -13.40
C LEU A 115 -14.53 -6.44 -12.32
N PRO A 116 -13.51 -7.25 -12.61
CA PRO A 116 -12.85 -8.05 -11.57
C PRO A 116 -12.20 -7.12 -10.55
N VAL A 117 -12.31 -7.44 -9.26
CA VAL A 117 -11.74 -6.60 -8.20
C VAL A 117 -10.82 -7.36 -7.26
N VAL A 118 -9.79 -6.67 -6.79
CA VAL A 118 -8.83 -7.13 -5.78
C VAL A 118 -8.58 -6.05 -4.72
N PRO A 119 -8.30 -6.42 -3.46
CA PRO A 119 -7.85 -5.46 -2.45
C PRO A 119 -6.46 -4.92 -2.78
N VAL A 120 -6.23 -3.62 -2.55
CA VAL A 120 -4.95 -2.96 -2.84
C VAL A 120 -4.52 -2.12 -1.64
N ALA A 121 -3.25 -2.18 -1.24
CA ALA A 121 -2.70 -1.28 -0.23
C ALA A 121 -2.79 0.17 -0.76
N HIS A 122 -3.40 1.06 0.03
CA HIS A 122 -3.85 2.36 -0.48
C HIS A 122 -3.37 3.57 0.31
N TYR A 123 -3.23 3.43 1.63
CA TYR A 123 -2.75 4.52 2.48
C TYR A 123 -1.96 3.97 3.67
N VAL A 124 -0.87 4.64 4.03
CA VAL A 124 -0.06 4.32 5.21
C VAL A 124 -0.35 5.35 6.31
N MET A 125 -0.94 4.92 7.43
CA MET A 125 -1.20 5.79 8.59
C MET A 125 0.02 5.91 9.50
N GLY A 126 0.85 4.87 9.53
CA GLY A 126 2.16 4.91 10.18
C GLY A 126 3.18 5.75 9.42
N GLY A 127 4.41 5.75 9.90
CA GLY A 127 5.51 6.45 9.24
C GLY A 127 6.48 7.06 10.25
N VAL A 128 7.18 8.10 9.83
CA VAL A 128 8.14 8.82 10.67
C VAL A 128 7.38 9.55 11.78
N ARG A 129 7.66 9.22 13.04
CA ARG A 129 7.00 9.86 14.18
C ARG A 129 7.37 11.34 14.21
N THR A 130 6.34 12.19 14.25
CA THR A 130 6.51 13.64 14.31
C THR A 130 5.68 14.27 15.41
N ASP A 131 6.08 15.48 15.84
CA ASP A 131 5.20 16.39 16.55
C ASP A 131 4.20 17.06 15.58
N LEU A 132 3.31 17.91 16.10
CA LEU A 132 2.31 18.63 15.28
C LEU A 132 2.92 19.69 14.34
N ALA A 133 4.23 19.93 14.42
CA ALA A 133 4.97 20.81 13.52
C ALA A 133 5.88 20.01 12.58
N GLY A 134 5.72 18.68 12.49
CA GLY A 134 6.49 17.84 11.58
C GLY A 134 7.91 17.53 12.05
N ARG A 135 8.32 17.93 13.26
CA ARG A 135 9.67 17.63 13.78
C ARG A 135 9.80 16.16 14.10
N THR A 136 10.87 15.53 13.63
CA THR A 136 11.19 14.14 13.97
C THR A 136 12.03 14.05 15.26
N SER A 137 12.36 12.84 15.70
CA SER A 137 13.34 12.63 16.78
C SER A 137 14.78 13.01 16.39
N VAL A 138 15.05 13.29 15.11
CA VAL A 138 16.36 13.75 14.62
C VAL A 138 16.28 15.26 14.37
N SER A 139 17.12 16.01 15.07
CA SER A 139 17.20 17.46 14.93
C SER A 139 17.51 17.86 13.48
N GLY A 140 16.77 18.85 12.96
CA GLY A 140 16.89 19.31 11.57
C GLY A 140 16.23 18.42 10.52
N LEU A 141 15.62 17.29 10.92
CA LEU A 141 14.85 16.43 10.03
C LEU A 141 13.35 16.56 10.36
N TYR A 142 12.57 16.82 9.31
CA TYR A 142 11.12 16.95 9.38
C TYR A 142 10.44 15.95 8.44
N ALA A 143 9.21 15.58 8.76
CA ALA A 143 8.35 14.79 7.89
C ALA A 143 6.92 15.33 7.94
N VAL A 144 6.23 15.32 6.80
CA VAL A 144 4.83 15.76 6.67
C VAL A 144 4.08 14.89 5.67
N GLY A 145 2.76 14.92 5.73
CA GLY A 145 1.88 14.11 4.88
C GLY A 145 2.02 12.62 5.18
N GLU A 146 1.78 11.77 4.18
CA GLU A 146 1.74 10.32 4.34
C GLU A 146 3.07 9.69 4.77
N ALA A 147 4.20 10.39 4.63
CA ALA A 147 5.49 9.92 5.16
C ALA A 147 5.58 10.03 6.69
N ALA A 148 4.73 10.86 7.31
CA ALA A 148 4.74 11.15 8.72
C ALA A 148 3.61 10.41 9.46
N SER A 149 3.94 9.87 10.62
CA SER A 149 2.95 9.51 11.62
C SER A 149 2.78 10.69 12.59
N THR A 150 1.83 11.58 12.28
CA THR A 150 1.42 12.69 13.17
C THR A 150 0.54 12.20 14.32
N GLY A 151 -0.18 11.10 14.09
CA GLY A 151 -1.12 10.48 15.03
C GLY A 151 -2.58 10.87 14.76
N VAL A 152 -2.83 11.80 13.83
CA VAL A 152 -4.19 12.28 13.50
C VAL A 152 -5.10 11.19 12.94
N HIS A 153 -4.52 10.19 12.25
CA HIS A 153 -5.28 9.07 11.67
C HIS A 153 -5.49 7.91 12.64
N GLY A 154 -4.76 7.86 13.75
CA GLY A 154 -4.74 6.70 14.64
C GLY A 154 -4.59 5.39 13.87
N ALA A 155 -5.47 4.42 14.16
CA ALA A 155 -5.45 3.11 13.51
C ALA A 155 -6.28 3.03 12.21
N ASN A 156 -7.01 4.07 11.81
CA ASN A 156 -7.76 4.06 10.55
C ASN A 156 -8.03 5.47 10.04
N ARG A 157 -7.64 5.74 8.79
CA ARG A 157 -7.79 7.06 8.16
C ARG A 157 -9.19 7.23 7.58
N LEU A 158 -9.87 8.30 7.96
CA LEU A 158 -11.13 8.73 7.32
C LEU A 158 -10.88 9.26 5.90
N ALA A 159 -11.84 9.04 5.00
CA ALA A 159 -11.79 9.58 3.65
C ALA A 159 -11.61 11.11 3.67
N SER A 160 -10.95 11.65 2.65
CA SER A 160 -10.68 13.09 2.47
C SER A 160 -9.72 13.78 3.47
N ASN A 161 -9.33 13.13 4.57
CA ASN A 161 -8.45 13.77 5.56
C ASN A 161 -6.96 13.86 5.17
N SER A 162 -6.45 13.00 4.28
CA SER A 162 -5.02 13.01 3.95
C SER A 162 -4.54 14.27 3.24
N LEU A 163 -5.36 14.86 2.36
CA LEU A 163 -4.97 16.12 1.72
C LEU A 163 -4.98 17.28 2.73
N LEU A 164 -5.97 17.30 3.63
CA LEU A 164 -6.03 18.28 4.71
C LEU A 164 -4.86 18.13 5.67
N GLU A 165 -4.45 16.91 5.99
CA GLU A 165 -3.23 16.64 6.76
C GLU A 165 -2.01 17.29 6.10
N CYS A 166 -1.78 17.00 4.81
CA CYS A 166 -0.66 17.58 4.08
C CYS A 166 -0.65 19.11 4.13
N LEU A 167 -1.81 19.76 3.98
CA LEU A 167 -1.91 21.23 3.99
C LEU A 167 -1.67 21.81 5.39
N VAL A 168 -2.30 21.25 6.42
CA VAL A 168 -2.22 21.76 7.79
C VAL A 168 -0.81 21.55 8.37
N PHE A 169 -0.30 20.32 8.33
CA PHE A 169 1.01 20.00 8.88
C PHE A 169 2.14 20.50 8.00
N GLY A 170 1.94 20.58 6.68
CA GLY A 170 2.89 21.23 5.77
C GLY A 170 3.11 22.69 6.12
N ARG A 171 2.03 23.44 6.39
CA ARG A 171 2.13 24.84 6.84
C ARG A 171 2.80 24.96 8.21
N ALA A 172 2.44 24.11 9.17
CA ALA A 172 3.03 24.12 10.50
C ALA A 172 4.54 23.80 10.46
N CYS A 173 4.92 22.82 9.64
CA CYS A 173 6.31 22.45 9.39
C CYS A 173 7.10 23.58 8.73
N ALA A 174 6.54 24.23 7.71
CA ALA A 174 7.18 25.39 7.09
C ALA A 174 7.48 26.50 8.10
N GLN A 175 6.55 26.80 9.01
CA GLN A 175 6.78 27.78 10.08
C GLN A 175 7.89 27.32 11.04
N ALA A 176 7.87 26.06 11.47
CA ALA A 176 8.90 25.50 12.34
C ALA A 176 10.30 25.54 11.73
N VAL A 177 10.41 25.18 10.44
CA VAL A 177 11.66 25.24 9.68
C VAL A 177 12.17 26.68 9.61
N LEU A 178 11.30 27.66 9.30
CA LEU A 178 11.70 29.07 9.23
C LEU A 178 12.18 29.59 10.60
N ASP A 179 11.46 29.27 11.66
CA ASP A 179 11.81 29.71 13.01
C ASP A 179 13.14 29.09 13.49
N GLU A 180 13.49 27.89 13.02
CA GLU A 180 14.70 27.15 13.43
C GLU A 180 15.91 27.41 12.55
N ALA A 181 15.71 27.57 11.24
CA ALA A 181 16.76 27.93 10.29
C ALA A 181 17.38 29.29 10.63
N LEU A 182 16.60 30.21 11.22
CA LEU A 182 17.11 31.49 11.72
C LEU A 182 17.99 31.34 12.98
N ARG A 183 17.94 30.20 13.67
CA ARG A 183 18.62 29.97 14.96
C ARG A 183 19.85 29.08 14.87
N THR A 184 19.99 28.27 13.82
CA THR A 184 21.08 27.29 13.71
C THR A 184 21.84 27.47 12.39
N PRO A 185 23.14 27.83 12.41
CA PRO A 185 23.97 27.79 11.21
C PRO A 185 24.01 26.37 10.66
N ALA A 186 23.75 26.20 9.36
CA ALA A 186 23.85 24.89 8.72
C ALA A 186 25.30 24.42 8.70
N ASP A 187 25.58 23.24 9.25
CA ASP A 187 26.79 22.51 8.89
C ASP A 187 26.60 21.97 7.47
N LEU A 188 27.20 22.65 6.49
CA LEU A 188 27.12 22.30 5.07
C LEU A 188 28.05 21.14 4.70
N SER A 189 28.62 20.45 5.67
CA SER A 189 29.56 19.35 5.47
C SER A 189 28.97 17.99 5.87
N PRO A 190 27.77 17.58 5.38
CA PRO A 190 27.33 16.23 5.63
C PRO A 190 28.36 15.28 5.01
N PRO A 191 28.71 14.16 5.68
CA PRO A 191 29.49 13.13 5.02
C PRO A 191 28.71 12.68 3.80
N LEU A 192 29.23 12.98 2.61
CA LEU A 192 28.72 12.42 1.36
C LEU A 192 29.02 10.93 1.40
N THR A 193 28.05 10.13 1.84
CA THR A 193 28.15 8.68 1.68
C THR A 193 28.15 8.40 0.19
N ALA A 194 29.28 7.93 -0.34
CA ALA A 194 29.38 7.52 -1.72
C ALA A 194 28.34 6.45 -2.00
N ILE A 195 27.42 6.76 -2.90
CA ILE A 195 26.43 5.81 -3.37
C ILE A 195 27.17 4.79 -4.24
N PRO A 196 26.94 3.47 -4.07
CA PRO A 196 27.67 2.47 -4.85
C PRO A 196 27.53 2.69 -6.36
N ASP A 197 28.65 2.77 -7.08
CA ASP A 197 28.68 2.87 -8.55
C ASP A 197 28.32 1.54 -9.23
N LYS A 198 28.54 0.43 -8.54
CA LYS A 198 28.30 -0.94 -9.02
C LYS A 198 26.92 -1.42 -8.57
N ARG A 199 26.02 -1.62 -9.53
CA ARG A 199 24.60 -1.95 -9.27
C ARG A 199 24.09 -3.09 -10.15
N PRO A 200 23.22 -3.97 -9.62
CA PRO A 200 22.62 -5.02 -10.43
C PRO A 200 21.76 -4.44 -11.58
N PRO A 201 21.51 -5.23 -12.64
CA PRO A 201 20.61 -4.83 -13.72
C PRO A 201 19.22 -4.41 -13.21
N ASN A 202 18.57 -3.45 -13.89
CA ASN A 202 17.25 -2.96 -13.49
C ASN A 202 16.20 -4.10 -13.40
N ALA A 203 16.20 -5.02 -14.36
CA ALA A 203 15.27 -6.16 -14.38
C ALA A 203 15.38 -7.03 -13.11
N LEU A 204 16.60 -7.16 -12.55
CA LEU A 204 16.81 -7.90 -11.31
C LEU A 204 16.23 -7.15 -10.12
N SER A 205 16.46 -5.83 -10.05
CA SER A 205 15.88 -4.98 -9.00
C SER A 205 14.35 -5.03 -9.02
N GLN A 206 13.74 -5.00 -10.21
CA GLN A 206 12.30 -5.11 -10.41
C GLN A 206 11.75 -6.48 -10.00
N ASP A 207 12.45 -7.57 -10.30
CA ASP A 207 12.07 -8.92 -9.85
C ASP A 207 12.07 -9.02 -8.32
N PHE A 208 13.15 -8.58 -7.67
CA PHE A 208 13.22 -8.57 -6.20
C PHE A 208 12.15 -7.69 -5.58
N ARG A 209 11.87 -6.52 -6.16
CA ARG A 209 10.79 -5.64 -5.71
C ARG A 209 9.44 -6.37 -5.72
N ARG A 210 9.09 -7.02 -6.83
CA ARG A 210 7.84 -7.80 -6.94
C ARG A 210 7.78 -8.89 -5.87
N ARG A 211 8.86 -9.65 -5.70
CA ARG A 211 8.93 -10.73 -4.70
C ARG A 211 8.79 -10.22 -3.26
N ILE A 212 9.37 -9.06 -2.93
CA ILE A 212 9.17 -8.40 -1.63
C ILE A 212 7.69 -8.01 -1.46
N GLN A 213 7.08 -7.43 -2.48
CA GLN A 213 5.67 -7.04 -2.46
C GLN A 213 4.74 -8.25 -2.28
N ASP A 214 5.02 -9.36 -2.96
CA ASP A 214 4.27 -10.61 -2.83
C ASP A 214 4.36 -11.18 -1.41
N VAL A 215 5.56 -11.21 -0.82
CA VAL A 215 5.78 -11.66 0.56
C VAL A 215 5.03 -10.77 1.56
N VAL A 216 5.16 -9.44 1.44
CA VAL A 216 4.52 -8.51 2.37
C VAL A 216 3.01 -8.53 2.23
N PHE A 217 2.46 -8.57 1.00
CA PHE A 217 1.02 -8.65 0.79
C PHE A 217 0.44 -9.98 1.28
N GLY A 218 1.15 -11.09 1.04
CA GLY A 218 0.76 -12.41 1.53
C GLY A 218 0.77 -12.53 3.05
N ALA A 219 1.74 -11.89 3.74
CA ALA A 219 1.90 -11.97 5.18
C ALA A 219 1.11 -10.89 5.97
N ALA A 220 1.07 -9.66 5.45
CA ALA A 220 0.51 -8.48 6.12
C ALA A 220 -0.57 -7.77 5.28
N GLY A 221 -1.33 -8.54 4.49
CA GLY A 221 -2.52 -8.09 3.77
C GLY A 221 -3.68 -7.66 4.68
N PRO A 222 -4.92 -7.59 4.14
CA PRO A 222 -6.11 -7.18 4.89
C PRO A 222 -6.43 -8.05 6.12
N ILE A 223 -6.05 -9.34 6.09
CA ILE A 223 -6.21 -10.29 7.19
C ILE A 223 -4.83 -10.85 7.53
N ARG A 224 -4.48 -10.82 8.82
CA ARG A 224 -3.15 -11.19 9.31
C ARG A 224 -3.26 -12.24 10.41
N GLU A 225 -2.25 -13.09 10.52
CA GLU A 225 -2.08 -14.09 11.57
C GLU A 225 -0.59 -14.21 11.92
N ALA A 226 -0.27 -14.64 13.15
CA ALA A 226 1.12 -14.77 13.62
C ALA A 226 1.96 -15.65 12.68
N SER A 227 1.45 -16.82 12.30
CA SER A 227 2.13 -17.79 11.44
C SER A 227 2.51 -17.21 10.08
N ALA A 228 1.61 -16.47 9.44
CA ALA A 228 1.87 -15.83 8.15
C ALA A 228 2.89 -14.68 8.27
N LEU A 229 2.84 -13.90 9.36
CA LEU A 229 3.79 -12.83 9.63
C LEU A 229 5.21 -13.37 9.90
N GLU A 230 5.33 -14.42 10.70
CA GLU A 230 6.60 -15.12 10.97
C GLU A 230 7.18 -15.74 9.70
N LYS A 231 6.35 -16.41 8.91
CA LYS A 231 6.74 -16.96 7.61
C LYS A 231 7.21 -15.85 6.66
N GLY A 232 6.50 -14.73 6.58
CA GLY A 232 6.88 -13.59 5.76
C GLY A 232 8.23 -12.98 6.16
N LEU A 233 8.51 -12.86 7.46
CA LEU A 233 9.83 -12.41 7.95
C LEU A 233 10.96 -13.38 7.58
N ALA A 234 10.71 -14.69 7.69
CA ALA A 234 11.68 -15.71 7.30
C ALA A 234 11.96 -15.67 5.79
N GLU A 235 10.92 -15.57 4.95
CA GLU A 235 11.04 -15.45 3.51
C GLU A 235 11.78 -14.16 3.10
N LEU A 236 11.48 -13.03 3.74
CA LEU A 236 12.17 -11.76 3.50
C LEU A 236 13.67 -11.85 3.82
N THR A 237 14.03 -12.55 4.91
CA THR A 237 15.44 -12.80 5.28
C THR A 237 16.17 -13.61 4.21
N VAL A 238 15.50 -14.62 3.63
CA VAL A 238 16.05 -15.40 2.51
C VAL A 238 16.22 -14.53 1.27
N LEU A 239 15.22 -13.71 0.94
CA LEU A 239 15.27 -12.77 -0.18
C LEU A 239 16.43 -11.77 -0.04
N GLU A 240 16.65 -11.23 1.16
CA GLU A 240 17.71 -10.25 1.43
C GLU A 240 19.11 -10.86 1.23
N ARG A 241 19.30 -12.14 1.64
CA ARG A 241 20.54 -12.88 1.38
C ARG A 241 20.77 -13.11 -0.11
N GLN A 242 19.73 -13.51 -0.84
CA GLN A 242 19.80 -13.71 -2.30
C GLN A 242 20.13 -12.40 -3.01
N TRP A 243 19.51 -11.30 -2.59
CA TRP A 243 19.78 -9.97 -3.11
C TRP A 243 21.23 -9.53 -2.84
N THR A 244 21.74 -9.77 -1.64
CA THR A 244 23.14 -9.50 -1.30
C THR A 244 24.11 -10.28 -2.19
N GLY A 245 23.86 -11.57 -2.41
CA GLY A 245 24.65 -12.38 -3.34
C GLY A 245 24.59 -11.85 -4.78
N ALA A 246 23.39 -11.47 -5.25
CA ALA A 246 23.20 -10.89 -6.57
C ALA A 246 23.96 -9.57 -6.77
N LYS A 247 23.98 -8.69 -5.77
CA LYS A 247 24.78 -7.45 -5.77
C LYS A 247 26.28 -7.73 -5.90
N GLN A 248 26.79 -8.76 -5.22
CA GLN A 248 28.19 -9.17 -5.30
C GLN A 248 28.53 -9.74 -6.69
N THR A 249 27.69 -10.61 -7.24
CA THR A 249 27.89 -11.16 -8.59
C THR A 249 27.89 -10.06 -9.66
N ALA A 250 26.95 -9.10 -9.57
CA ALA A 250 26.93 -7.95 -10.48
C ALA A 250 28.25 -7.18 -10.38
N SER A 251 28.72 -6.90 -9.16
CA SER A 251 29.96 -6.18 -8.87
C SER A 251 31.23 -6.82 -9.46
N SER A 252 31.24 -8.15 -9.57
CA SER A 252 32.35 -8.92 -10.15
C SER A 252 32.25 -9.09 -11.67
N SER A 253 31.04 -9.09 -12.23
CA SER A 253 30.78 -9.35 -13.66
C SER A 253 31.02 -8.17 -14.60
N GLY A 254 31.18 -6.95 -14.07
CA GLY A 254 31.31 -5.73 -14.88
C GLY A 254 30.02 -5.27 -15.57
N LYS A 255 28.92 -6.02 -15.46
CA LYS A 255 27.61 -5.67 -16.05
C LYS A 255 26.83 -4.78 -15.09
N PHE A 256 26.88 -3.48 -15.32
CA PHE A 256 26.17 -2.47 -14.52
C PHE A 256 25.24 -1.64 -15.39
N GLN A 257 24.09 -1.28 -14.83
CA GLN A 257 23.24 -0.26 -15.42
C GLN A 257 23.55 1.09 -14.77
N GLN A 258 24.04 2.02 -15.58
CA GLN A 258 24.49 3.34 -15.12
C GLN A 258 23.44 4.44 -15.31
N ASP A 259 22.30 4.13 -15.92
CA ASP A 259 21.23 5.12 -16.07
C ASP A 259 20.50 5.41 -14.74
N PHE A 260 19.82 6.56 -14.72
CA PHE A 260 19.07 7.01 -13.54
C PHE A 260 17.92 6.04 -13.19
N ALA A 261 17.33 5.37 -14.18
CA ALA A 261 16.23 4.44 -13.97
C ALA A 261 16.67 3.20 -13.17
N GLY A 262 17.77 2.56 -13.57
CA GLY A 262 18.38 1.44 -12.85
C GLY A 262 18.90 1.87 -11.48
N PHE A 263 19.43 3.09 -11.36
CA PHE A 263 19.80 3.64 -10.07
C PHE A 263 18.62 3.75 -9.09
N ARG A 264 17.52 4.36 -9.55
CA ARG A 264 16.31 4.50 -8.75
C ARG A 264 15.74 3.16 -8.34
N SER A 265 15.62 2.21 -9.27
CA SER A 265 15.08 0.88 -8.97
C SER A 265 15.92 0.14 -7.93
N PHE A 266 17.26 0.25 -8.01
CA PHE A 266 18.16 -0.32 -7.02
C PHE A 266 17.89 0.25 -5.61
N LEU A 267 17.84 1.58 -5.47
CA LEU A 267 17.58 2.22 -4.17
C LEU A 267 16.18 1.93 -3.64
N GLU A 268 15.17 1.93 -4.52
CA GLU A 268 13.80 1.57 -4.14
C GLU A 268 13.74 0.13 -3.62
N THR A 269 14.47 -0.82 -4.23
CA THR A 269 14.56 -2.20 -3.74
C THR A 269 15.28 -2.30 -2.40
N GLU A 270 16.40 -1.58 -2.19
CA GLU A 270 17.08 -1.52 -0.88
C GLU A 270 16.14 -0.98 0.20
N ASN A 271 15.48 0.14 -0.07
CA ASN A 271 14.54 0.77 0.87
C ASN A 271 13.34 -0.13 1.17
N LEU A 272 12.86 -0.90 0.18
CA LEU A 272 11.74 -1.82 0.34
C LEU A 272 12.05 -2.97 1.31
N PHE A 273 13.28 -3.49 1.36
CA PHE A 273 13.65 -4.48 2.37
C PHE A 273 13.47 -3.92 3.78
N LEU A 274 13.98 -2.70 4.02
CA LEU A 274 13.87 -2.03 5.32
C LEU A 274 12.39 -1.76 5.70
N VAL A 275 11.61 -1.23 4.77
CA VAL A 275 10.18 -0.96 4.99
C VAL A 275 9.42 -2.27 5.23
N ALA A 276 9.65 -3.29 4.41
CA ALA A 276 9.00 -4.60 4.56
C ALA A 276 9.29 -5.23 5.93
N GLN A 277 10.56 -5.25 6.34
CA GLN A 277 10.95 -5.79 7.64
C GLN A 277 10.29 -5.02 8.78
N THR A 278 10.23 -3.68 8.66
CA THR A 278 9.59 -2.82 9.66
C THR A 278 8.09 -3.12 9.78
N VAL A 279 7.37 -3.16 8.65
CA VAL A 279 5.92 -3.44 8.59
C VAL A 279 5.61 -4.81 9.20
N LEU A 280 6.32 -5.86 8.77
CA LEU A 280 6.08 -7.22 9.24
C LEU A 280 6.42 -7.37 10.74
N THR A 281 7.52 -6.77 11.18
CA THR A 281 7.91 -6.80 12.60
C THR A 281 6.91 -6.05 13.48
N ALA A 282 6.46 -4.88 13.06
CA ALA A 282 5.45 -4.10 13.78
C ALA A 282 4.11 -4.87 13.84
N ALA A 283 3.68 -5.45 12.72
CA ALA A 283 2.46 -6.25 12.64
C ALA A 283 2.52 -7.52 13.51
N LEU A 284 3.69 -8.16 13.62
CA LEU A 284 3.86 -9.35 14.47
C LEU A 284 3.84 -8.99 15.96
N LYS A 285 4.48 -7.88 16.33
CA LYS A 285 4.50 -7.37 17.71
C LYS A 285 3.12 -6.92 18.18
N ASN A 286 2.32 -6.33 17.30
CA ASN A 286 0.95 -5.94 17.60
C ASN A 286 0.03 -7.17 17.59
N LYS A 287 -0.39 -7.63 18.77
CA LYS A 287 -1.23 -8.82 18.95
C LYS A 287 -2.73 -8.50 19.01
N ALA A 288 -3.09 -7.22 18.95
CA ALA A 288 -4.48 -6.78 19.02
C ALA A 288 -5.06 -6.56 17.62
N SER A 289 -6.39 -6.59 17.51
CA SER A 289 -7.10 -6.15 16.31
C SER A 289 -7.66 -4.75 16.53
N HIS A 290 -7.17 -3.77 15.78
CA HIS A 290 -7.66 -2.41 15.87
C HIS A 290 -7.47 -1.64 14.55
N GLY A 291 -8.53 -0.96 14.09
CA GLY A 291 -8.52 -0.19 12.86
C GLY A 291 -8.15 -1.05 11.64
N ALA A 292 -7.18 -0.58 10.84
CA ALA A 292 -6.68 -1.27 9.65
C ALA A 292 -5.72 -2.44 9.96
N HIS A 293 -5.30 -2.60 11.22
CA HIS A 293 -4.56 -3.77 11.67
C HIS A 293 -5.53 -4.83 12.21
N TYR A 294 -5.84 -5.82 11.37
CA TYR A 294 -6.72 -6.93 11.73
C TYR A 294 -5.95 -8.24 11.83
N ARG A 295 -5.94 -8.80 13.06
CA ARG A 295 -5.38 -10.10 13.44
C ARG A 295 -6.53 -11.08 13.66
N CYS A 296 -6.66 -12.11 12.82
CA CYS A 296 -7.71 -13.12 12.99
C CYS A 296 -7.42 -14.07 14.17
N ASP A 297 -6.21 -14.04 14.70
CA ASP A 297 -5.71 -14.78 15.86
C ASP A 297 -5.56 -13.89 17.11
N ALA A 298 -6.11 -12.67 17.10
CA ALA A 298 -6.12 -11.80 18.29
C ALA A 298 -6.96 -12.43 19.41
N VAL A 299 -6.41 -12.44 20.62
CA VAL A 299 -7.17 -12.80 21.82
C VAL A 299 -8.05 -11.60 22.19
N SER A 300 -9.36 -11.84 22.31
CA SER A 300 -10.36 -10.84 22.73
C SER A 300 -10.17 -10.38 24.16
#